data_AF-A0A7S3A9H9-F1
#
_entry.id   AF-A0A7S3A9H9-F1
#
_cell.length_a   1.000
_cell.length_b   1.000
_cell.length_c   1.000
_cell.angle_alpha   90.00
_cell.angle_beta   90.00
_cell.angle_gamma   90.00
#
_symmetry.space_group_name_H-M   'P 1'
#
loop_
_entity.id
_entity.type
_entity.pdbx_description
1 polymer ?
#
loop_
_entity_poly.entity_id
_entity_poly.type
_entity_poly.pdbx_seq_one_letter_code
_entity_poly.pdbx_strand_id
1 'polypeptide(L)'
;MDLGFVGSSFVGTSPRRVGRCRQQQVVMMAAGSSKRVLVIGGTRFSGLYLTKVLADSGHDVVLFNRGNTPVGDKSLMVPGETDEEFEARNARTSTIIGDRTDGEAMVAKLKDEDFDAIYDNNGRELDDSKVAN
;
A
#
# COMPACT_ATOMS: atom_id res chain seq x y z
N MET A 1 67.81 -10.87 -29.41
CA MET A 1 67.24 -11.25 -28.10
C MET A 1 66.96 -9.96 -27.38
N ASP A 2 65.71 -9.50 -27.41
CA ASP A 2 65.22 -8.49 -26.47
C ASP A 2 63.69 -8.59 -26.40
N LEU A 3 63.18 -8.37 -25.20
CA LEU A 3 61.81 -8.61 -24.72
C LEU A 3 60.85 -7.48 -25.13
N GLY A 4 59.56 -7.81 -25.17
CA GLY A 4 58.61 -6.98 -24.44
C GLY A 4 57.37 -6.48 -25.19
N PHE A 5 56.25 -6.68 -24.49
CA PHE A 5 55.10 -5.79 -24.38
C PHE A 5 53.88 -6.05 -25.29
N VAL A 6 52.97 -6.83 -24.70
CA VAL A 6 51.54 -6.93 -25.02
C VAL A 6 50.87 -5.57 -24.77
N GLY A 7 50.16 -5.06 -25.77
CA GLY A 7 49.32 -3.86 -25.65
C GLY A 7 48.06 -3.99 -26.48
N SER A 8 47.04 -4.68 -25.95
CA SER A 8 45.68 -4.69 -26.52
C SER A 8 44.97 -3.42 -26.09
N SER A 9 44.91 -2.43 -26.98
CA SER A 9 44.14 -1.20 -26.77
C SER A 9 42.65 -1.46 -26.96
N PHE A 10 41.95 -1.64 -25.84
CA PHE A 10 40.49 -1.67 -25.74
C PHE A 10 39.98 -0.22 -25.78
N VAL A 11 39.45 0.23 -26.92
CA VAL A 11 38.73 1.51 -27.00
C VAL A 11 37.24 1.20 -26.94
N GLY A 12 36.69 1.30 -25.72
CA GLY A 12 35.26 1.15 -25.48
C GLY A 12 34.49 2.36 -25.98
N THR A 13 33.62 2.15 -26.96
CA THR A 13 32.55 3.11 -27.31
C THR A 13 31.43 2.98 -26.29
N SER A 14 31.44 3.83 -25.26
CA SER A 14 30.29 4.07 -24.40
C SER A 14 29.22 4.85 -25.19
N PRO A 15 28.00 4.33 -25.39
CA PRO A 15 26.94 5.13 -25.97
C PRO A 15 26.51 6.19 -24.95
N ARG A 16 26.63 7.47 -25.35
CA ARG A 16 26.09 8.59 -24.58
C ARG A 16 24.59 8.37 -24.39
N ARG A 17 24.17 8.18 -23.14
CA ARG A 17 22.76 8.16 -22.75
C ARG A 17 22.18 9.54 -23.07
N VAL A 18 21.43 9.63 -24.17
CA VAL A 18 20.57 10.79 -24.45
C VAL A 18 19.57 10.85 -23.29
N GLY A 19 19.63 11.94 -22.53
CA GLY A 19 18.71 12.17 -21.41
C GLY A 19 17.29 12.14 -21.93
N ARG A 20 16.57 11.06 -21.63
CA ARG A 20 15.12 10.99 -21.81
C ARG A 20 14.54 11.99 -20.82
N CYS A 21 14.24 13.20 -21.30
CA CYS A 21 13.37 14.12 -20.59
C CYS A 21 12.15 13.29 -20.16
N ARG A 22 11.96 13.11 -18.85
CA ARG A 22 10.80 12.42 -18.30
C ARG A 22 9.60 13.19 -18.83
N GLN A 23 9.01 12.69 -19.91
CA GLN A 23 7.66 13.08 -20.28
C GLN A 23 6.85 12.86 -19.03
N GLN A 24 6.32 13.94 -18.46
CA GLN A 24 5.29 13.83 -17.45
C GLN A 24 4.18 13.03 -18.11
N GLN A 25 4.12 11.74 -17.80
CA GLN A 25 3.00 10.92 -18.17
C GLN A 25 1.85 11.47 -17.34
N VAL A 26 1.00 12.27 -17.98
CA VAL A 26 -0.39 12.42 -17.54
C VAL A 26 -0.99 11.04 -17.72
N VAL A 27 -0.92 10.23 -16.66
CA VAL A 27 -1.56 8.92 -16.63
C VAL A 27 -3.05 9.19 -16.56
N MET A 28 -3.71 9.12 -17.72
CA MET A 28 -5.14 8.90 -17.78
C MET A 28 -5.42 7.65 -16.93
N MET A 29 -6.29 7.76 -15.93
CA MET A 29 -6.69 6.62 -15.11
C MET A 29 -7.37 5.61 -16.04
N ALA A 30 -6.63 4.59 -16.46
CA ALA A 30 -7.24 3.42 -17.08
C ALA A 30 -8.32 2.92 -16.10
N ALA A 31 -9.48 2.50 -16.61
CA ALA A 31 -10.39 1.66 -15.87
C ALA A 31 -9.61 0.38 -15.52
N GLY A 32 -8.88 0.43 -14.40
CA GLY A 32 -8.05 -0.67 -13.94
C GLY A 32 -8.98 -1.81 -13.54
N SER A 33 -8.57 -3.03 -13.84
CA SER A 33 -9.13 -4.22 -13.20
C SER A 33 -9.22 -4.00 -11.68
N SER A 34 -10.22 -4.60 -11.03
CA SER A 34 -10.29 -4.62 -9.58
C SER A 34 -8.96 -5.13 -9.03
N LYS A 35 -8.43 -4.42 -8.04
CA LYS A 35 -7.18 -4.77 -7.36
C LYS A 35 -7.51 -5.22 -5.95
N ARG A 36 -6.71 -6.13 -5.43
CA ARG A 36 -6.75 -6.52 -4.02
C ARG A 36 -5.72 -5.75 -3.24
N VAL A 37 -6.18 -4.89 -2.33
CA VAL A 37 -5.34 -3.90 -1.65
C VAL A 37 -5.33 -4.15 -0.15
N LEU A 38 -4.14 -4.36 0.41
CA LEU A 38 -3.96 -4.46 1.87
C LEU A 38 -3.78 -3.06 2.45
N VAL A 39 -4.57 -2.70 3.47
CA VAL A 39 -4.42 -1.47 4.24
C VAL A 39 -4.16 -1.82 5.70
N ILE A 40 -2.93 -1.56 6.15
CA ILE A 40 -2.53 -1.74 7.55
C ILE A 40 -2.90 -0.46 8.31
N GLY A 41 -3.71 -0.60 9.37
CA GLY A 41 -4.14 0.54 10.19
C GLY A 41 -5.23 1.42 9.55
N GLY A 42 -6.08 0.85 8.68
CA GLY A 42 -7.10 1.59 7.91
C GLY A 42 -8.34 2.09 8.66
N THR A 43 -8.46 1.87 9.97
CA THR A 43 -9.69 2.21 10.73
C THR A 43 -9.70 3.61 11.32
N ARG A 44 -8.59 4.36 11.25
CA ARG A 44 -8.45 5.69 11.87
C ARG A 44 -7.70 6.66 10.95
N PHE A 45 -7.85 7.96 11.22
CA PHE A 45 -7.17 9.04 10.51
C PHE A 45 -7.30 8.93 8.98
N SER A 46 -6.19 9.10 8.25
CA SER A 46 -6.14 9.01 6.78
C SER A 46 -6.50 7.63 6.23
N GLY A 47 -6.28 6.56 7.01
CA GLY A 47 -6.56 5.19 6.59
C GLY A 47 -8.05 4.96 6.30
N LEU A 48 -8.93 5.64 7.05
CA LEU A 48 -10.37 5.51 6.86
C LEU A 48 -10.82 6.08 5.50
N TYR A 49 -10.37 7.29 5.19
CA TYR A 49 -10.66 7.95 3.92
C TYR A 49 -10.02 7.21 2.74
N LEU A 50 -8.81 6.68 2.93
CA LEU A 50 -8.15 5.85 1.92
C LEU A 50 -8.99 4.61 1.59
N THR A 51 -9.48 3.91 2.61
CA THR A 51 -10.34 2.73 2.45
C THR A 51 -11.60 3.07 1.66
N LYS A 52 -12.21 4.24 1.93
CA LYS A 52 -13.35 4.74 1.16
C LYS A 52 -12.99 4.96 -0.31
N VAL A 53 -11.94 5.72 -0.60
CA VAL A 53 -11.53 6.01 -1.99
C VAL A 53 -11.21 4.73 -2.76
N LEU A 54 -10.54 3.76 -2.13
CA LEU A 54 -10.22 2.48 -2.76
C LEU A 54 -11.47 1.65 -3.08
N ALA A 55 -12.41 1.56 -2.14
CA ALA A 55 -13.66 0.82 -2.33
C ALA A 55 -14.57 1.49 -3.38
N ASP A 56 -14.68 2.83 -3.34
CA ASP A 56 -15.44 3.63 -4.32
C ASP A 56 -14.82 3.52 -5.73
N SER A 57 -13.51 3.30 -5.81
CA SER A 57 -12.79 3.02 -7.08
C SER A 57 -12.98 1.58 -7.56
N GLY A 58 -13.75 0.74 -6.85
CA GLY A 58 -14.05 -0.63 -7.23
C GLY A 58 -12.97 -1.65 -6.90
N HIS A 59 -12.06 -1.34 -5.97
CA HIS A 59 -11.03 -2.26 -5.49
C HIS A 59 -11.53 -3.07 -4.29
N ASP A 60 -10.98 -4.28 -4.14
CA ASP A 60 -11.24 -5.15 -2.99
C ASP A 60 -10.24 -4.80 -1.89
N VAL A 61 -10.75 -4.30 -0.76
CA VAL A 61 -9.91 -3.79 0.31
C VAL A 61 -9.83 -4.80 1.45
N VAL A 62 -8.62 -5.06 1.92
CA VAL A 62 -8.34 -5.90 3.07
C VAL A 62 -7.74 -5.04 4.17
N LEU A 63 -8.45 -4.89 5.28
CA LEU A 63 -7.97 -4.18 6.45
C LEU A 63 -7.17 -5.12 7.34
N PHE A 64 -5.93 -4.76 7.68
CA PHE A 64 -5.18 -5.43 8.74
C PHE A 64 -5.25 -4.60 10.03
N ASN A 65 -5.94 -5.13 11.04
CA ASN A 65 -6.14 -4.43 12.31
C ASN A 65 -6.20 -5.40 13.50
N ARG A 66 -6.16 -4.87 14.73
CA ARG A 66 -6.17 -5.69 15.97
C ARG A 66 -7.53 -6.28 16.36
N GLY A 67 -8.59 -6.01 15.60
CA GLY A 67 -9.94 -6.48 15.90
C GLY A 67 -10.79 -5.61 16.82
N ASN A 68 -10.28 -4.47 17.30
CA ASN A 68 -11.04 -3.57 18.18
C ASN A 68 -12.20 -2.85 17.48
N THR A 69 -12.17 -2.75 16.15
CA THR A 69 -13.20 -2.08 15.37
C THR A 69 -13.54 -2.95 14.16
N PRO A 70 -14.68 -3.64 14.18
CA PRO A 70 -15.09 -4.49 13.06
C PRO A 70 -15.51 -3.66 11.85
N VAL A 71 -15.40 -4.23 10.66
CA VAL A 71 -15.99 -3.65 9.45
C VAL A 71 -17.52 -3.54 9.64
N GLY A 72 -18.11 -2.43 9.22
CA GLY A 72 -19.51 -2.13 9.46
C GLY A 72 -19.82 -1.39 10.77
N ASP A 73 -18.84 -1.21 11.65
CA ASP A 73 -19.00 -0.33 12.81
C ASP A 73 -19.25 1.11 12.35
N LYS A 74 -20.33 1.74 12.83
CA LYS A 74 -20.72 3.11 12.45
C LYS A 74 -19.66 4.16 12.85
N SER A 75 -18.75 3.86 13.77
CA SER A 75 -17.58 4.70 14.06
C SER A 75 -16.59 4.80 12.89
N LEU A 76 -16.65 3.88 11.92
CA LEU A 76 -15.91 3.91 10.67
C LEU A 76 -16.64 4.68 9.57
N MET A 77 -17.79 5.29 9.83
CA MET A 77 -18.50 6.08 8.84
C MET A 77 -17.77 7.40 8.61
N VAL A 78 -17.52 7.74 7.35
CA VAL A 78 -16.86 9.00 7.01
C VAL A 78 -17.87 10.15 7.13
N PRO A 79 -17.51 11.34 7.65
CA PRO A 79 -18.41 12.48 7.69
C PRO A 79 -18.98 12.82 6.30
N GLY A 80 -20.32 12.84 6.19
CA GLY A 80 -21.03 13.09 4.93
C GLY A 80 -21.22 11.86 4.04
N GLU A 81 -20.73 10.68 4.43
CA GLU A 81 -21.09 9.40 3.80
C GLU A 81 -22.56 9.09 4.08
N THR A 82 -23.29 8.60 3.09
CA THR A 82 -24.65 8.09 3.26
C THR A 82 -24.64 6.63 3.74
N ASP A 83 -25.75 6.14 4.30
CA ASP A 83 -25.84 4.74 4.72
C ASP A 83 -25.64 3.78 3.53
N GLU A 84 -26.13 4.12 2.34
CA GLU A 84 -25.99 3.30 1.13
C GLU A 84 -24.52 3.21 0.67
N GLU A 85 -23.80 4.32 0.68
CA GLU A 85 -22.36 4.34 0.36
C GLU A 85 -21.54 3.56 1.40
N PHE A 86 -21.91 3.67 2.67
CA PHE A 86 -21.27 2.94 3.76
C PHE A 86 -21.41 1.42 3.57
N GLU A 87 -22.62 0.93 3.28
CA GLU A 87 -22.86 -0.49 3.01
C GLU A 87 -22.16 -0.96 1.73
N ALA A 88 -22.17 -0.16 0.67
CA ALA A 88 -21.47 -0.48 -0.59
C ALA A 88 -19.96 -0.63 -0.38
N ARG A 89 -19.35 0.24 0.44
CA ARG A 89 -17.95 0.14 0.83
C ARG A 89 -17.68 -1.10 1.68
N ASN A 90 -18.53 -1.37 2.68
CA ASN A 90 -18.36 -2.53 3.55
C ASN A 90 -18.45 -3.85 2.79
N ALA A 91 -19.31 -3.94 1.77
CA ALA A 91 -19.41 -5.11 0.89
C ALA A 91 -18.10 -5.46 0.16
N ARG A 92 -17.20 -4.48 -0.02
CA ARG A 92 -15.87 -4.65 -0.66
C ARG A 92 -14.72 -4.70 0.34
N THR A 93 -15.01 -4.61 1.63
CA THR A 93 -14.01 -4.52 2.68
C THR A 93 -14.00 -5.79 3.52
N SER A 94 -12.85 -6.44 3.60
CA SER A 94 -12.62 -7.59 4.49
C SER A 94 -11.59 -7.22 5.57
N THR A 95 -11.48 -8.03 6.62
CA THR A 95 -10.52 -7.80 7.71
C THR A 95 -9.70 -9.04 7.99
N ILE A 96 -8.39 -8.86 8.11
CA ILE A 96 -7.45 -9.82 8.70
C ILE A 96 -7.07 -9.28 10.08
N ILE A 97 -7.39 -10.05 11.12
CA ILE A 97 -7.07 -9.65 12.50
C ILE A 97 -5.62 -10.01 12.79
N GLY A 98 -4.82 -9.04 13.23
CA GLY A 98 -3.45 -9.25 13.68
C GLY A 98 -2.84 -8.01 14.34
N ASP A 99 -1.81 -8.24 15.16
CA ASP A 99 -0.97 -7.16 15.65
C ASP A 99 0.24 -7.01 14.73
N ARG A 100 0.55 -5.77 14.36
CA ARG A 100 1.70 -5.43 13.51
C ARG A 100 3.02 -5.47 14.27
N THR A 101 2.99 -5.45 15.61
CA THR A 101 4.21 -5.59 16.43
C THR A 101 4.69 -7.04 16.49
N ASP A 102 3.84 -8.00 16.08
CA ASP A 102 4.17 -9.41 15.99
C ASP A 102 4.44 -9.79 14.52
N GLY A 103 5.71 -9.63 14.12
CA GLY A 103 6.15 -9.88 12.75
C GLY A 103 5.99 -11.35 12.33
N GLU A 104 6.23 -12.31 13.21
CA GLU A 104 6.10 -13.74 12.90
C GLU A 104 4.64 -14.12 12.65
N ALA A 105 3.72 -13.65 13.50
CA ALA A 105 2.29 -13.89 13.31
C ALA A 105 1.75 -13.17 12.06
N MET A 106 2.27 -11.99 11.73
CA MET A 106 1.90 -11.27 10.51
C MET A 106 2.31 -12.04 9.26
N VAL A 107 3.56 -12.52 9.19
CA VAL A 107 4.03 -13.36 8.08
C VAL A 107 3.19 -14.63 7.97
N ALA A 108 2.89 -15.29 9.08
CA ALA A 108 2.06 -16.50 9.06
C ALA A 108 0.66 -16.28 8.47
N LYS A 109 0.06 -15.09 8.65
CA LYS A 109 -1.29 -14.75 8.16
C LYS A 109 -1.30 -14.21 6.74
N LEU A 110 -0.24 -13.53 6.32
CA LEU A 110 -0.19 -12.81 5.04
C LEU A 110 0.60 -13.55 3.95
N LYS A 111 1.42 -14.55 4.29
CA LYS A 111 2.28 -15.26 3.32
C LYS A 111 1.50 -15.98 2.21
N ASP A 112 0.28 -16.41 2.51
CA ASP A 112 -0.57 -17.19 1.59
C ASP A 112 -1.58 -16.28 0.85
N GLU A 113 -1.48 -14.96 1.03
CA GLU A 113 -2.38 -13.96 0.48
C GLU A 113 -1.67 -13.11 -0.59
N ASP A 114 -2.31 -12.93 -1.74
CA ASP A 114 -1.81 -12.05 -2.80
C ASP A 114 -2.44 -10.65 -2.73
N PHE A 115 -1.60 -9.63 -2.91
CA PHE A 115 -2.00 -8.22 -2.94
C PHE A 115 -1.33 -7.48 -4.09
N ASP A 116 -2.11 -6.69 -4.83
CA ASP A 116 -1.61 -5.81 -5.89
C ASP A 116 -0.92 -4.56 -5.33
N ALA A 117 -1.35 -4.12 -4.15
CA ALA A 117 -0.81 -2.97 -3.46
C ALA A 117 -0.95 -3.11 -1.95
N ILE A 118 0.00 -2.52 -1.23
CA ILE A 118 0.01 -2.48 0.23
C ILE A 118 0.17 -1.01 0.66
N TYR A 119 -0.77 -0.54 1.48
CA TYR A 119 -0.68 0.74 2.17
C TYR A 119 -0.45 0.49 3.66
N ASP A 120 0.75 0.83 4.13
CA ASP A 120 1.08 0.81 5.55
C ASP A 120 0.90 2.19 6.16
N ASN A 121 -0.29 2.46 6.71
CA ASN A 121 -0.62 3.73 7.36
C ASN A 121 -0.19 3.72 8.84
N ASN A 122 1.07 3.38 9.08
CA ASN A 122 1.68 3.48 10.39
C ASN A 122 2.24 4.89 10.61
N GLY A 123 1.80 5.58 11.67
CA GLY A 123 2.29 6.92 12.01
C GLY A 123 2.48 7.18 13.50
N ARG A 124 2.26 6.19 14.38
CA ARG A 124 2.42 6.30 15.83
C ARG A 124 2.68 4.94 16.46
N GLU A 125 3.58 4.87 17.42
CA GLU A 125 3.66 3.76 18.35
C GLU A 125 2.55 3.88 19.42
N LEU A 126 2.21 2.77 20.09
CA LEU A 126 1.22 2.79 21.17
C LEU A 126 1.65 3.77 22.28
N ASP A 127 2.95 3.88 22.54
CA ASP A 127 3.51 4.78 23.54
C ASP A 127 3.40 6.26 23.16
N ASP A 128 3.42 6.58 21.86
CA ASP A 128 3.20 7.96 21.42
C ASP A 128 1.78 8.42 21.75
N SER A 129 0.80 7.51 21.83
CA SER A 129 -0.64 7.77 21.85
C SER A 129 -1.26 7.94 23.23
N LYS A 130 -0.47 7.82 24.30
CA LYS A 130 -0.95 8.03 25.67
C LYS A 130 -1.15 9.53 25.91
N VAL A 131 -2.38 9.93 26.20
CA VAL A 131 -2.65 11.25 26.80
C VAL A 131 -2.00 11.23 28.17
N ALA A 132 -1.07 12.15 28.44
CA ALA A 132 -0.48 12.31 29.76
C ALA A 132 -1.62 12.52 30.77
N ASN A 133 -1.71 11.63 31.75
CA ASN A 133 -2.69 11.69 32.83
C ASN A 133 -2.16 12.62 33.93
#